data_AF-A0AAD1FL86-F1
#
_entry.id   AF-A0AAD1FL86-F1
#
_cell.length_a   1.000
_cell.length_b   1.000
_cell.length_c   1.000
_cell.angle_alpha   90.00
_cell.angle_beta   90.00
_cell.angle_gamma   90.00
#
_symmetry.space_group_name_H-M   'P 1'
#
loop_
_entity.id
_entity.type
_entity.pdbx_description
1 polymer ?
#
loop_
_entity_poly.entity_id
_entity_poly.type
_entity_poly.pdbx_seq_one_letter_code
_entity_poly.pdbx_strand_id
1 'polypeptide(L)'
;MTNHNNPYPQLFPKQAKETIFLKHFIHNPNIIVGDYTYYHDANHPEKFEYENVRGAYFVKLIIGKFCAIAMGTSIVLLSVILQR
;
A
#
# COMPACT_ATOMS: atom_id res chain seq x y z
N MET A 1 -2.74 -23.96 -15.39
CA MET A 1 -2.73 -24.61 -14.07
C MET A 1 -2.48 -23.54 -13.01
N THR A 2 -3.56 -22.93 -12.49
CA THR A 2 -3.48 -22.03 -11.33
C THR A 2 -3.39 -22.90 -10.07
N ASN A 3 -2.36 -22.69 -9.25
CA ASN A 3 -2.21 -23.39 -7.99
C ASN A 3 -3.38 -22.97 -7.07
N HIS A 4 -4.29 -23.91 -6.83
CA HIS A 4 -5.54 -23.73 -6.08
C HIS A 4 -5.33 -23.54 -4.55
N ASN A 5 -4.06 -23.58 -4.09
CA ASN A 5 -3.67 -23.51 -2.69
C ASN A 5 -2.90 -22.23 -2.32
N ASN A 6 -2.82 -21.24 -3.21
CA ASN A 6 -2.34 -19.90 -2.84
C ASN A 6 -3.55 -18.95 -2.78
N PRO A 7 -3.99 -18.49 -1.59
CA PRO A 7 -5.10 -17.53 -1.48
C PRO A 7 -4.77 -16.17 -2.11
N TYR A 8 -3.52 -15.95 -2.50
CA TYR A 8 -3.07 -14.74 -3.19
C TYR A 8 -2.67 -15.10 -4.62
N PRO A 9 -3.42 -14.68 -5.65
CA PRO A 9 -2.97 -14.84 -7.04
C PRO A 9 -1.60 -14.16 -7.15
N GLN A 10 -0.70 -14.77 -7.93
CA GLN A 10 0.68 -14.33 -8.17
C GLN A 10 0.83 -12.80 -8.04
N LEU A 11 1.93 -12.38 -7.38
CA LEU A 11 2.35 -11.01 -7.02
C LEU A 11 2.15 -9.89 -8.06
N PHE A 12 1.73 -10.21 -9.27
CA PHE A 12 1.30 -9.29 -10.30
C PHE A 12 0.12 -9.94 -11.06
N PRO A 13 -0.95 -9.20 -11.41
CA PRO A 13 -1.78 -9.63 -12.53
C PRO A 13 -0.81 -9.88 -13.69
N LYS A 14 -0.93 -11.03 -14.36
CA LYS A 14 0.06 -11.70 -15.24
C LYS A 14 0.83 -10.86 -16.28
N GLN A 15 0.55 -9.55 -16.41
CA GLN A 15 1.13 -8.59 -17.34
C GLN A 15 1.42 -7.19 -16.76
N ALA A 16 1.06 -6.87 -15.51
CA ALA A 16 1.21 -5.52 -14.95
C ALA A 16 2.25 -5.50 -13.83
N LYS A 17 3.54 -5.36 -14.18
CA LYS A 17 4.62 -5.07 -13.21
C LYS A 17 4.35 -3.81 -12.38
N GLU A 18 3.48 -2.96 -12.90
CA GLU A 18 3.08 -1.67 -12.37
C GLU A 18 2.00 -1.79 -11.28
N THR A 19 1.43 -2.97 -11.02
CA THR A 19 0.36 -3.15 -10.03
C THR A 19 0.68 -4.24 -9.02
N ILE A 20 0.68 -3.89 -7.73
CA ILE A 20 1.01 -4.81 -6.64
C ILE A 20 -0.08 -4.88 -5.58
N PHE A 21 -0.19 -6.01 -4.89
CA PHE A 21 -0.94 -6.10 -3.64
C PHE A 21 -0.15 -5.48 -2.50
N LEU A 22 -0.63 -4.34 -1.99
CA LEU A 22 0.08 -3.52 -1.01
C LEU A 22 0.42 -4.25 0.28
N LYS A 23 -0.46 -5.13 0.75
CA LYS A 23 -0.31 -5.83 2.04
C LYS A 23 1.03 -6.53 2.21
N HIS A 24 1.65 -7.01 1.14
CA HIS A 24 2.94 -7.73 1.19
C HIS A 24 4.17 -6.81 1.17
N PHE A 25 4.00 -5.51 0.87
CA PHE A 25 5.08 -4.54 0.72
C PHE A 25 5.10 -3.48 1.83
N ILE A 26 4.13 -3.52 2.73
CA ILE A 26 4.10 -2.69 3.92
C ILE A 26 4.83 -3.40 5.07
N HIS A 27 5.87 -2.74 5.57
CA HIS A 27 6.68 -3.21 6.69
C HIS A 27 6.47 -2.35 7.94
N ASN A 28 6.04 -1.09 7.78
CA ASN A 28 5.77 -0.20 8.89
C ASN A 28 4.54 -0.66 9.69
N PRO A 29 4.67 -0.97 11.00
CA PRO A 29 3.56 -1.44 11.83
C PRO A 29 2.46 -0.38 12.06
N ASN A 30 2.74 0.89 11.76
CA ASN A 30 1.74 1.96 11.80
C ASN A 30 0.87 2.02 10.54
N ILE A 31 1.19 1.25 9.51
CA ILE A 31 0.41 1.16 8.27
C ILE A 31 -0.24 -0.22 8.21
N ILE A 32 -1.57 -0.26 8.24
CA ILE A 32 -2.35 -1.50 8.19
C ILE A 32 -3.10 -1.52 6.87
N VAL A 33 -2.91 -2.59 6.09
CA VAL A 33 -3.54 -2.74 4.78
C VAL A 33 -4.39 -4.01 4.75
N GLY A 34 -5.64 -3.86 4.31
CA GLY A 34 -6.58 -4.96 4.12
C GLY A 34 -6.22 -5.88 2.94
N ASP A 35 -6.82 -7.06 2.94
CA ASP A 35 -6.66 -8.04 1.85
C ASP A 35 -7.16 -7.47 0.51
N TYR A 36 -6.53 -7.91 -0.58
CA TYR A 36 -6.86 -7.54 -1.96
C TYR A 36 -6.79 -6.04 -2.27
N THR A 37 -6.16 -5.25 -1.41
CA THR A 37 -5.86 -3.84 -1.68
C THR A 37 -4.59 -3.72 -2.50
N TYR A 38 -4.66 -2.93 -3.58
CA TYR A 38 -3.58 -2.82 -4.55
C TYR A 38 -3.22 -1.37 -4.86
N TYR A 39 -1.97 -1.15 -5.25
CA TYR A 39 -1.44 0.12 -5.74
C TYR A 39 -0.93 -0.06 -7.16
N HIS A 40 -1.22 0.92 -8.00
CA HIS A 40 -0.71 1.01 -9.37
C HIS A 40 0.28 2.17 -9.48
N ASP A 41 1.49 1.90 -9.98
CA ASP A 41 2.55 2.87 -10.26
C ASP A 41 3.44 2.37 -11.41
N ALA A 42 3.76 3.24 -12.36
CA ALA A 42 4.57 2.90 -13.51
C ALA A 42 6.05 2.62 -13.17
N ASN A 43 6.55 3.14 -12.05
CA ASN A 43 7.97 3.11 -11.71
C ASN A 43 8.29 2.13 -10.59
N HIS A 44 7.77 2.40 -9.39
CA HIS A 44 8.17 1.71 -8.16
C HIS A 44 6.98 1.50 -7.21
N PRO A 45 5.97 0.70 -7.60
CA PRO A 45 4.80 0.48 -6.75
C PRO A 45 5.18 -0.11 -5.38
N GLU A 46 6.29 -0.85 -5.29
CA GLU A 46 6.82 -1.45 -4.05
C GLU A 46 7.27 -0.41 -3.02
N LYS A 47 7.55 0.83 -3.45
CA LYS A 47 8.01 1.92 -2.59
C LYS A 47 6.88 2.76 -2.01
N PHE A 48 5.62 2.33 -2.14
CA PHE A 48 4.45 3.06 -1.66
C PHE A 48 4.61 3.59 -0.22
N GLU A 49 5.16 2.76 0.69
CA GLU A 49 5.41 3.14 2.07
C GLU A 49 6.28 4.40 2.21
N TYR A 50 7.28 4.58 1.35
CA TYR A 50 8.24 5.68 1.42
C TYR A 50 7.90 6.85 0.50
N GLU A 51 7.35 6.57 -0.69
CA GLU A 51 7.09 7.60 -1.71
C GLU A 51 5.70 8.25 -1.54
N ASN A 52 4.71 7.48 -1.11
CA ASN A 52 3.31 7.91 -1.08
C ASN A 52 2.83 8.27 0.33
N VAL A 53 3.42 7.73 1.40
CA VAL A 53 3.04 8.04 2.79
C VAL A 53 4.06 9.00 3.41
N ARG A 54 3.62 10.21 3.75
CA ARG A 54 4.47 11.27 4.32
C ARG A 54 3.92 11.73 5.65
N GLY A 55 4.79 12.00 6.62
CA GLY A 55 4.40 12.50 7.93
C GLY A 55 4.63 11.50 9.06
N ALA A 56 3.89 11.65 10.15
CA ALA A 56 4.41 11.32 11.48
C ALA A 56 4.19 9.90 12.02
N TYR A 57 5.12 9.54 12.91
CA TYR A 57 5.34 8.25 13.59
C TYR A 57 4.29 7.84 14.64
N PHE A 58 3.34 8.71 15.00
CA PHE A 58 2.40 8.48 16.12
C PHE A 58 0.97 8.15 15.69
N VAL A 59 0.63 8.26 14.41
CA VAL A 59 -0.71 7.97 13.89
C VAL A 59 -0.69 6.70 13.04
N LYS A 60 -1.77 5.93 13.12
CA LYS A 60 -1.95 4.73 12.31
C LYS A 60 -2.70 5.05 11.02
N LEU A 61 -2.14 4.65 9.89
CA LEU A 61 -2.80 4.65 8.60
C LEU A 61 -3.48 3.30 8.40
N ILE A 62 -4.81 3.28 8.29
CA ILE A 62 -5.58 2.06 8.04
C ILE A 62 -6.21 2.16 6.66
N ILE A 63 -5.85 1.24 5.78
CA ILE A 63 -6.43 1.08 4.45
C ILE A 63 -7.26 -0.20 4.46
N GLY A 64 -8.53 -0.09 4.06
CA GLY A 64 -9.48 -1.19 4.06
C GLY A 64 -9.13 -2.33 3.11
N LYS A 65 -10.04 -3.31 2.98
CA LYS A 65 -9.95 -4.40 2.01
C LYS A 65 -10.50 -3.97 0.65
N PHE A 66 -10.04 -4.59 -0.42
CA PHE A 66 -10.52 -4.36 -1.80
C PHE A 66 -10.41 -2.90 -2.27
N CYS A 67 -9.43 -2.15 -1.73
CA CYS A 67 -9.19 -0.77 -2.15
C CYS A 67 -8.26 -0.73 -3.36
N ALA A 68 -8.61 0.10 -4.35
CA ALA A 68 -7.76 0.42 -5.49
C ALA A 68 -7.11 1.79 -5.27
N ILE A 69 -5.78 1.83 -5.22
CA ILE A 69 -5.03 3.08 -5.07
C ILE A 69 -4.36 3.42 -6.40
N ALA A 70 -4.69 4.59 -6.93
CA ALA A 70 -4.19 5.06 -8.21
C ALA A 70 -2.79 5.70 -8.08
N MET A 71 -2.04 5.67 -9.18
CA MET A 71 -0.74 6.32 -9.31
C MET A 71 -0.79 7.79 -8.88
N GLY A 72 0.26 8.24 -8.17
CA GLY A 72 0.38 9.63 -7.71
C GLY A 72 -0.41 9.98 -6.45
N THR A 73 -1.12 9.01 -5.85
CA THR A 73 -1.77 9.20 -4.55
C THR A 73 -0.72 9.57 -3.50
N SER A 74 -0.90 10.67 -2.76
CA SER A 74 -0.05 11.01 -1.61
C SER A 74 -0.89 11.15 -0.36
N ILE A 75 -0.51 10.41 0.68
CA ILE A 75 -1.15 10.41 2.00
C ILE A 75 -0.27 11.21 2.94
N VAL A 76 -0.78 12.36 3.37
CA VAL A 76 -0.09 13.24 4.32
C VAL A 76 -0.70 13.06 5.70
N LEU A 77 0.09 12.53 6.62
CA LEU A 77 -0.26 12.32 8.01
C LEU A 77 0.21 13.52 8.84
N LEU A 78 -0.71 14.43 9.14
CA LEU A 78 -0.42 15.60 9.96
C LEU A 78 -0.22 15.19 11.43
N SER A 79 0.92 15.56 12.02
CA SER A 79 1.04 15.68 13.47
C SER A 79 0.76 17.11 13.87
N VAL A 80 -0.37 17.32 14.55
CA VAL A 80 -0.61 18.56 15.28
C VAL A 80 0.17 18.46 16.59
N ILE A 81 1.46 18.80 16.56
CA ILE A 81 2.15 19.22 17.78
C ILE A 81 1.65 20.64 18.01
N LEU A 82 0.73 20.83 18.96
CA LEU A 82 0.44 22.16 19.46
C LEU A 82 1.77 22.75 19.97
N GLN A 83 2.42 23.58 19.15
CA GLN A 83 3.30 24.63 19.66
C GLN A 83 2.38 25.67 20.29
N ARG A 84 1.94 25.40 21.52
CA ARG A 84 1.50 26.43 22.46
C ARG A 84 2.56 26.58 23.52
#